data_AF-T1C7V2-F1
#
_entry.id   AF-T1C7V2-F1
#
_cell.length_a   1.000
_cell.length_b   1.000
_cell.length_c   1.000
_cell.angle_alpha   90.00
_cell.angle_beta   90.00
_cell.angle_gamma   90.00
#
_symmetry.space_group_name_H-M   'P 1'
#
loop_
_entity.id
_entity.type
_entity.pdbx_description
1 polymer ?
#
loop_
_entity_poly.entity_id
_entity_poly.type
_entity_poly.pdbx_seq_one_letter_code
_entity_poly.pdbx_strand_id
1 'polypeptide(L)'
;WTLASNKPDALLNYQHKFFPDGTSKTLDPFQLSSEDSMPLDNAFMSTGDIFFISGKRRLVIDRKGLDYLVLYNGVYSSGVSLAIEPMSAPPDAFNNGIGLITLIPGATTRASFRVTLKDQSEK
;
A
#
# COMPACT_ATOMS: atom_id res chain seq x y z
N TRP A 1 14.07 5.61 6.83
CA TRP A 1 13.74 4.78 5.64
C TRP A 1 12.84 5.59 4.73
N THR A 2 12.74 5.21 3.45
CA THR A 2 11.83 5.84 2.49
C THR A 2 11.01 4.77 1.80
N LEU A 3 9.70 4.98 1.70
CA LEU A 3 8.78 4.16 0.94
C LEU A 3 8.30 4.96 -0.28
N ALA A 4 8.37 4.39 -1.47
CA ALA A 4 7.93 5.06 -2.68
C ALA A 4 7.26 4.11 -3.66
N SER A 5 6.45 4.66 -4.57
CA SER A 5 5.89 3.95 -5.72
C SER A 5 6.48 4.48 -7.04
N ASN A 6 6.26 3.77 -8.16
CA ASN A 6 6.63 4.23 -9.51
C ASN A 6 5.44 4.63 -10.40
N LYS A 7 4.21 4.64 -9.86
CA LYS A 7 3.01 5.00 -10.60
C LYS A 7 2.16 5.94 -9.77
N PRO A 8 1.32 6.78 -10.40
CA PRO A 8 0.33 7.56 -9.67
C PRO A 8 -0.52 6.66 -8.77
N ASP A 9 -0.80 7.15 -7.58
CA ASP A 9 -1.58 6.45 -6.57
C ASP A 9 -2.78 7.30 -6.16
N ALA A 10 -3.64 6.76 -5.31
CA ALA A 10 -4.64 7.55 -4.62
C ALA A 10 -4.71 7.16 -3.15
N LEU A 11 -4.71 8.14 -2.26
CA LEU A 11 -5.06 7.94 -0.86
C LEU A 11 -6.57 7.77 -0.77
N LEU A 12 -7.04 6.67 -0.19
CA LEU A 12 -8.46 6.52 0.09
C LEU A 12 -8.85 7.46 1.22
N ASN A 13 -9.97 8.17 1.06
CA ASN A 13 -10.47 9.08 2.07
C ASN A 13 -11.29 8.33 3.12
N TYR A 14 -11.42 8.96 4.28
CA TYR A 14 -12.04 8.38 5.47
C TYR A 14 -13.04 9.40 6.03
N GLN A 15 -14.31 9.03 6.13
CA GLN A 15 -15.30 9.79 6.92
C GLN A 15 -15.18 9.52 8.42
N HIS A 16 -14.65 8.35 8.78
CA HIS A 16 -14.49 7.89 10.16
C HIS A 16 -13.06 7.40 10.39
N LYS A 17 -12.73 6.94 11.60
CA LYS A 17 -11.34 6.63 11.95
C LYS A 17 -10.74 5.40 11.24
N PHE A 18 -11.56 4.46 10.77
CA PHE A 18 -11.08 3.11 10.45
C PHE A 18 -11.30 2.66 9.00
N PHE A 19 -12.34 3.14 8.32
CA PHE A 19 -12.73 2.60 7.02
C PHE A 19 -12.81 3.67 5.92
N PRO A 20 -12.36 3.34 4.70
CA PRO A 20 -12.54 4.19 3.54
C PRO A 20 -14.01 4.50 3.22
N ASP A 21 -14.29 5.73 2.78
CA ASP A 21 -15.64 6.25 2.53
C ASP A 21 -16.15 6.11 1.09
N GLY A 22 -15.38 5.45 0.22
CA GLY A 22 -15.70 5.33 -1.21
C GLY A 22 -15.05 6.39 -2.09
N THR A 23 -14.42 7.42 -1.51
CA THR A 23 -13.74 8.48 -2.27
C THR A 23 -12.22 8.40 -2.11
N SER A 24 -11.49 9.10 -2.97
CA SER A 24 -10.03 9.11 -2.95
C SER A 24 -9.45 10.45 -3.36
N LYS A 25 -8.24 10.74 -2.88
CA LYS A 25 -7.41 11.85 -3.31
C LYS A 25 -6.25 11.32 -4.15
N THR A 26 -6.18 11.74 -5.42
CA THR A 26 -5.04 11.42 -6.30
C THR A 26 -3.74 11.96 -5.71
N LEU A 27 -2.72 11.12 -5.75
CA LEU A 27 -1.34 11.46 -5.44
C LEU A 27 -0.51 11.26 -6.71
N ASP A 28 0.39 12.19 -6.98
CA ASP A 28 1.61 11.83 -7.74
C ASP A 28 2.35 10.74 -6.93
N PRO A 29 3.12 9.81 -7.54
CA PRO A 29 3.66 8.63 -6.85
C PRO A 29 4.11 8.98 -5.43
N PHE A 30 3.54 8.30 -4.43
CA PHE A 30 3.80 8.72 -3.07
C PHE A 30 5.28 8.49 -2.74
N GLN A 31 5.84 9.39 -1.94
CA GLN A 31 7.14 9.20 -1.29
C GLN A 31 6.96 9.55 0.19
N LEU A 32 7.08 8.54 1.03
CA LEU A 32 6.93 8.63 2.48
C LEU A 32 8.27 8.35 3.15
N SER A 33 8.64 9.14 4.13
CA SER A 33 9.86 9.03 4.92
C SER A 33 9.53 8.66 6.36
N SER A 34 10.47 7.98 7.02
CA SER A 34 10.41 7.83 8.49
C SER A 34 10.49 9.16 9.25
N GLU A 35 10.93 10.23 8.59
CA GLU A 35 10.96 11.58 9.16
C GLU A 35 9.61 12.30 9.05
N ASP A 36 8.67 11.76 8.27
CA ASP A 36 7.35 12.35 8.16
C ASP A 36 6.60 12.14 9.48
N SER A 37 6.18 13.24 10.09
CA SER A 37 5.40 13.24 11.34
C SER A 37 3.98 12.67 11.20
N MET A 38 3.63 12.13 10.03
CA MET A 38 2.31 11.60 9.72
C MET A 38 2.15 10.21 10.35
N PRO A 39 1.20 10.00 11.27
CA PRO A 39 0.77 8.66 11.64
C PRO A 39 0.21 7.99 10.39
N LEU A 40 0.82 6.88 9.98
CA LEU A 40 0.35 6.09 8.84
C LEU A 40 -0.44 4.91 9.37
N ASP A 41 -1.69 4.83 8.94
CA ASP A 41 -2.60 3.70 9.10
C ASP A 41 -3.68 3.81 8.00
N ASN A 42 -3.22 3.95 6.76
CA ASN A 42 -4.04 4.42 5.65
C ASN A 42 -4.01 3.44 4.47
N ALA A 43 -5.16 3.35 3.81
CA ALA A 43 -5.32 2.59 2.58
C ALA A 43 -5.07 3.46 1.35
N PHE A 44 -4.33 2.92 0.39
CA PHE A 44 -4.00 3.52 -0.89
C PHE A 44 -4.48 2.62 -2.01
N MET A 45 -4.98 3.21 -3.09
CA MET A 45 -5.05 2.55 -4.40
C MET A 45 -3.69 2.74 -5.07
N SER A 46 -3.01 1.64 -5.38
CA SER A 46 -1.66 1.64 -5.93
C SER A 46 -1.43 0.42 -6.81
N THR A 47 -1.13 0.65 -8.09
CA THR A 47 -0.88 -0.41 -9.09
C THR A 47 0.60 -0.46 -9.55
N GLY A 48 1.45 0.36 -8.92
CA GLY A 48 2.89 0.41 -9.16
C GLY A 48 3.66 -0.59 -8.31
N ASP A 49 4.94 -0.75 -8.63
CA ASP A 49 5.86 -1.42 -7.70
C ASP A 49 6.08 -0.53 -6.50
N ILE A 50 6.25 -1.15 -5.33
CA ILE A 50 6.59 -0.44 -4.09
C ILE A 50 8.04 -0.67 -3.75
N PHE A 51 8.68 0.38 -3.28
CA PHE A 51 10.09 0.39 -2.94
C PHE A 51 10.29 0.86 -1.52
N PHE A 52 10.85 0.00 -0.69
CA PHE A 52 11.31 0.38 0.63
C PHE A 52 12.83 0.52 0.61
N ILE A 53 13.33 1.70 0.89
CA ILE A 53 14.74 2.07 0.83
C ILE A 53 15.25 2.32 2.26
N SER A 54 16.33 1.63 2.62
CA SER A 54 17.01 1.82 3.89
C SER A 54 18.53 1.74 3.68
N GLY A 55 19.19 2.89 3.75
CA GLY A 55 20.61 3.01 3.41
C GLY A 55 20.89 2.51 1.98
N LYS A 56 21.87 1.61 1.84
CA LYS A 56 22.28 1.04 0.55
C LYS A 56 21.41 -0.11 0.06
N ARG A 57 20.34 -0.47 0.77
CA ARG A 57 19.45 -1.59 0.41
C ARG A 57 18.08 -1.08 -0.01
N ARG A 58 17.46 -1.79 -0.95
CA ARG A 58 16.08 -1.57 -1.39
C ARG A 58 15.32 -2.89 -1.44
N LEU A 59 14.17 -2.94 -0.78
CA LEU A 59 13.16 -3.97 -1.07
C LEU A 59 12.30 -3.48 -2.23
N VAL A 60 12.05 -4.36 -3.19
CA VAL A 60 11.09 -4.16 -4.28
C VAL A 60 9.95 -5.12 -4.07
N ILE A 61 8.73 -4.60 -4.03
CA ILE A 61 7.49 -5.36 -3.88
C ILE A 61 6.72 -5.26 -5.19
N ASP A 62 6.83 -6.31 -6.01
CA ASP A 62 6.02 -6.53 -7.22
C ASP A 62 4.71 -7.20 -6.83
N ARG A 63 3.61 -6.79 -7.47
CA ARG A 63 2.25 -7.17 -7.10
C ARG A 63 1.41 -7.44 -8.33
N LYS A 64 0.59 -8.50 -8.28
CA LYS A 64 -0.39 -8.85 -9.31
C LYS A 64 -1.74 -9.15 -8.67
N GLY A 65 -2.79 -8.48 -9.13
CA GLY A 65 -4.15 -8.60 -8.57
C GLY A 65 -4.27 -8.05 -7.14
N LEU A 66 -3.38 -7.13 -6.75
CA LEU A 66 -3.29 -6.52 -5.42
C LEU A 66 -3.12 -5.01 -5.56
N ASP A 67 -4.16 -4.35 -6.08
CA ASP A 67 -4.14 -2.94 -6.49
C ASP A 67 -4.36 -1.97 -5.32
N TYR A 68 -4.40 -2.48 -4.09
CA TYR A 68 -4.53 -1.69 -2.87
C TYR A 68 -3.38 -1.99 -1.89
N LEU A 69 -3.06 -1.02 -1.05
CA LEU A 69 -2.07 -1.11 0.01
C LEU A 69 -2.63 -0.53 1.30
N VAL A 70 -2.36 -1.18 2.43
CA VAL A 70 -2.35 -0.48 3.72
C VAL A 70 -0.90 -0.27 4.14
N LEU A 71 -0.61 0.95 4.58
CA LEU A 71 0.68 1.32 5.14
C LEU A 71 0.49 1.70 6.60
N TYR A 72 1.22 1.01 7.48
CA TYR A 72 1.17 1.27 8.92
C TYR A 72 2.58 1.47 9.48
N ASN A 73 2.85 2.64 10.07
CA ASN A 73 4.21 3.02 10.53
C ASN A 73 4.53 2.60 11.97
N GLY A 74 3.80 1.64 12.53
CA GLY A 74 4.26 0.97 13.75
C GLY A 74 4.17 1.84 15.01
N VAL A 75 3.16 2.71 15.15
CA VAL A 75 2.94 3.50 16.39
C VAL A 75 2.99 2.63 17.66
N TYR A 76 2.46 1.41 17.61
CA TYR A 76 2.48 0.46 18.72
C TYR A 76 3.75 -0.42 18.80
N SER A 77 4.66 -0.27 17.84
CA SER A 77 5.98 -0.91 17.82
C SER A 77 7.09 0.13 18.01
N SER A 78 6.86 1.17 18.82
CA SER A 78 7.80 2.28 19.04
C SER A 78 8.29 2.97 17.76
N GLY A 79 7.53 2.93 16.67
CA GLY A 79 7.91 3.51 15.37
C GLY A 79 9.09 2.84 14.67
N VAL A 80 9.56 1.68 15.15
CA VAL A 80 10.72 0.97 14.56
C VAL A 80 10.35 -0.06 13.50
N SER A 81 9.06 -0.17 13.13
CA SER A 81 8.60 -1.09 12.10
C SER A 81 7.64 -0.42 11.13
N LEU A 82 7.55 -0.98 9.92
CA LEU A 82 6.63 -0.55 8.87
C LEU A 82 5.94 -1.80 8.33
N ALA A 83 4.61 -1.83 8.39
CA ALA A 83 3.82 -2.79 7.66
C ALA A 83 3.49 -2.24 6.27
N ILE A 84 3.68 -3.08 5.26
CA ILE A 84 3.28 -2.83 3.88
C ILE A 84 2.38 -4.00 3.51
N GLU A 85 1.11 -3.73 3.27
CA GLU A 85 0.07 -4.75 3.15
C GLU A 85 -0.57 -4.70 1.76
N PRO A 86 -0.06 -5.46 0.78
CA PRO A 86 -0.72 -5.66 -0.51
C PRO A 86 -2.09 -6.33 -0.35
N MET A 87 -3.13 -5.72 -0.90
CA MET A 87 -4.50 -6.22 -0.81
C MET A 87 -5.20 -6.18 -2.16
N SER A 88 -6.14 -7.11 -2.36
CA SER A 88 -7.00 -7.15 -3.55
C SER A 88 -8.14 -6.12 -3.50
N ALA A 89 -8.50 -5.68 -2.28
CA ALA A 89 -9.51 -4.66 -2.00
C ALA A 89 -9.12 -3.94 -0.69
N PRO A 90 -9.53 -2.69 -0.47
CA PRO A 90 -9.26 -2.00 0.78
C PRO A 90 -10.11 -2.56 1.94
N PRO A 91 -9.83 -2.13 3.20
CA PRO A 91 -10.67 -2.48 4.34
C PRO A 91 -12.14 -2.12 4.07
N ASP A 92 -13.04 -2.95 4.60
CA ASP A 92 -14.49 -2.74 4.52
C ASP A 92 -15.09 -2.79 3.10
N ALA A 93 -14.42 -3.46 2.16
CA ALA A 93 -14.86 -3.64 0.77
C ALA A 93 -16.31 -4.16 0.61
N PHE A 94 -16.81 -4.95 1.57
CA PHE A 94 -18.20 -5.43 1.54
C PHE A 94 -19.23 -4.33 1.78
N ASN A 95 -18.88 -3.29 2.53
CA ASN A 95 -19.80 -2.20 2.88
C ASN A 95 -19.55 -0.95 2.03
N ASN A 96 -18.29 -0.63 1.69
CA ASN A 96 -17.95 0.52 0.87
C ASN A 96 -17.94 0.23 -0.64
N GLY A 97 -17.97 -1.04 -1.06
CA GLY A 97 -18.02 -1.47 -2.46
C GLY A 97 -16.74 -1.23 -3.27
N ILE A 98 -15.66 -0.75 -2.65
CA ILE A 98 -14.42 -0.44 -3.34
C ILE A 98 -13.64 -1.73 -3.59
N GLY A 99 -13.24 -1.98 -4.84
CA GLY A 99 -12.37 -3.12 -5.20
C GLY A 99 -12.96 -4.50 -4.90
N LEU A 100 -14.25 -4.60 -4.57
CA LEU A 100 -14.88 -5.86 -4.21
C LEU A 100 -14.85 -6.84 -5.40
N ILE A 101 -14.20 -7.98 -5.20
CA ILE A 101 -14.15 -9.06 -6.18
C ILE A 101 -15.23 -10.08 -5.82
N THR A 102 -16.24 -10.23 -6.67
CA THR A 102 -17.29 -11.24 -6.52
C THR A 102 -17.03 -12.41 -7.48
N LEU A 103 -16.91 -13.61 -6.93
CA LEU A 103 -16.74 -14.83 -7.72
C LEU A 103 -18.09 -15.54 -7.88
N ILE A 104 -18.47 -15.82 -9.12
CA ILE A 104 -19.56 -16.76 -9.41
C ILE A 104 -19.09 -18.21 -9.18
N PRO A 105 -19.99 -19.18 -9.00
CA PRO A 105 -19.61 -20.58 -8.84
C PRO A 105 -18.69 -21.07 -9.97
N GLY A 106 -17.55 -21.67 -9.60
CA GLY A 106 -16.54 -22.15 -10.55
C GLY A 106 -15.53 -21.09 -11.02
N ALA A 107 -15.73 -19.80 -10.72
CA ALA A 107 -14.75 -18.77 -11.03
C ALA A 107 -13.52 -18.85 -10.11
N THR A 108 -12.39 -18.34 -10.59
CA THR A 108 -11.13 -18.26 -9.84
C THR A 108 -10.55 -16.87 -9.99
N THR A 109 -10.03 -16.32 -8.89
CA THR A 109 -9.12 -15.17 -8.93
C THR A 109 -7.73 -15.59 -8.47
N ARG A 110 -6.70 -14.85 -8.88
CA ARG A 110 -5.32 -15.05 -8.43
C ARG A 110 -4.73 -13.71 -8.06
N ALA A 111 -4.08 -13.71 -6.90
CA ALA A 111 -3.27 -12.62 -6.43
C ALA A 111 -1.89 -13.16 -6.04
N SER A 112 -0.86 -12.36 -6.27
CA SER A 112 0.50 -12.72 -5.87
C SER A 112 1.33 -11.48 -5.63
N PHE A 113 2.29 -11.56 -4.73
CA PHE A 113 3.33 -10.55 -4.59
C PHE A 113 4.70 -11.23 -4.46
N ARG A 114 5.74 -10.47 -4.77
CA ARG A 114 7.13 -10.89 -4.60
C ARG A 114 7.92 -9.78 -3.94
N VAL A 115 8.65 -10.14 -2.89
CA VAL A 115 9.62 -9.24 -2.25
C VAL A 115 11.02 -9.61 -2.71
N THR A 116 11.75 -8.64 -3.27
CA THR A 116 13.13 -8.83 -3.71
C THR A 116 14.03 -7.81 -3.01
N LEU A 117 15.08 -8.29 -2.35
CA LEU A 117 16.15 -7.43 -1.84
C LEU A 117 17.12 -7.11 -2.98
N LYS A 118 17.40 -5.82 -3.16
CA LYS A 118 18.36 -5.29 -4.13
C LYS A 118 19.30 -4.31 -3.45
N ASP A 119 20.49 -4.15 -4.02
CA ASP A 119 21.33 -3.00 -3.69
C ASP A 119 20.75 -1.74 -4.35
N GLN A 120 20.85 -0.62 -3.65
CA GLN A 120 20.58 0.66 -4.26
C GLN A 120 21.80 0.97 -5.14
N SER A 121 21.62 0.98 -6.45
CA SER A 121 22.67 1.45 -7.36
C SER A 121 23.02 2.89 -7.00
N GLU A 122 24.30 3.17 -6.73
CA GLU A 122 24.80 4.54 -6.63
C GLU A 122 24.48 5.22 -7.98
N LYS A 123 23.71 6.31 -7.93
CA LYS A 123 23.49 7.19 -9.07
C LYS A 123 24.71 8.09 -9.25
#